data_AF-A0A9D7STI1-F1
#
_entry.id   AF-A0A9D7STI1-F1
#
_cell.length_a   1.000
_cell.length_b   1.000
_cell.length_c   1.000
_cell.angle_alpha   90.00
_cell.angle_beta   90.00
_cell.angle_gamma   90.00
#
_symmetry.space_group_name_H-M   'P 1'
#
loop_
_entity.id
_entity.type
_entity.pdbx_description
1 polymer ?
#
loop_
_entity_poly.entity_id
_entity_poly.type
_entity_poly.pdbx_seq_one_letter_code
_entity_poly.pdbx_strand_id
1 'polypeptide(L)'
;MSHDYTASKKIALKTILILAAVTVVEVLVALTGKGYIIEGYHAPKVFMNAVMIAGSLYKAYLIVFEFMHMKYEARGLMMSVVLPVGLLFWAIISFLFEGNAWKNNRLFVKEREKMEVTNQQ
;
A
#
# COMPACT_ATOMS: atom_id res chain seq x y z
N MET A 1 30.57 27.03 -1.79
CA MET A 1 29.55 26.48 -0.86
C MET A 1 28.11 26.92 -1.19
N SER A 2 27.84 27.92 -2.04
CA SER A 2 26.46 28.36 -2.38
C SER A 2 25.81 27.64 -3.57
N HIS A 3 26.60 27.06 -4.48
CA HIS A 3 26.06 26.44 -5.71
C HIS A 3 25.31 25.12 -5.46
N ASP A 4 25.66 24.37 -4.42
CA ASP A 4 25.12 23.02 -4.17
C ASP A 4 23.70 23.04 -3.55
N TYR A 5 23.46 23.97 -2.62
CA TYR A 5 22.13 24.15 -2.00
C TYR A 5 21.03 24.45 -3.03
N THR A 6 21.36 25.27 -4.05
CA THR A 6 20.39 25.64 -5.08
C THR A 6 20.02 24.46 -6.00
N ALA A 7 20.94 23.50 -6.19
CA ALA A 7 20.71 22.29 -6.96
C ALA A 7 19.78 21.33 -6.20
N SER A 8 20.08 21.04 -4.93
CA SER A 8 19.25 20.17 -4.08
C SER A 8 17.83 20.72 -3.89
N LYS A 9 17.69 22.04 -3.71
CA LYS A 9 16.38 22.70 -3.62
C LYS A 9 15.57 22.55 -4.91
N LYS A 10 16.21 22.68 -6.08
CA LYS A 10 15.52 22.50 -7.37
C LYS A 10 15.06 21.06 -7.59
N ILE A 11 15.86 20.08 -7.17
CA ILE A 11 15.50 18.66 -7.25
C ILE A 11 14.27 18.39 -6.38
N ALA A 12 14.31 18.77 -5.09
CA ALA A 12 13.19 18.60 -4.17
C ALA A 12 11.90 19.28 -4.70
N LEU A 13 11.99 20.50 -5.21
CA LEU A 13 10.83 21.21 -5.77
C LEU A 13 10.25 20.52 -7.02
N LYS A 14 11.09 19.99 -7.90
CA LYS A 14 10.62 19.20 -9.06
C LYS A 14 9.87 17.96 -8.60
N THR A 15 10.39 17.25 -7.61
CA THR A 15 9.75 16.04 -7.06
C THR A 15 8.42 16.35 -6.39
N ILE A 16 8.36 17.43 -5.60
CA ILE A 16 7.11 17.89 -4.98
C ILE A 16 6.06 18.17 -6.07
N LEU A 17 6.43 18.86 -7.15
CA LEU A 17 5.52 19.15 -8.25
C LEU A 17 5.04 17.88 -8.97
N ILE A 18 5.92 16.91 -9.21
CA ILE A 18 5.56 15.63 -9.80
C ILE A 18 4.57 14.87 -8.90
N LEU A 19 4.86 14.81 -7.60
CA LEU A 19 4.00 14.15 -6.62
C LEU A 19 2.63 14.83 -6.55
N ALA A 20 2.59 16.16 -6.51
CA ALA A 20 1.34 16.92 -6.51
C ALA A 20 0.53 16.66 -7.79
N ALA A 21 1.18 16.66 -8.96
CA ALA A 21 0.52 16.35 -10.22
C ALA A 21 -0.08 14.92 -10.23
N VAL A 22 0.68 13.92 -9.78
CA VAL A 22 0.19 12.53 -9.68
C VAL A 22 -1.01 12.44 -8.74
N THR A 23 -0.96 13.10 -7.58
CA THR A 23 -2.10 13.08 -6.63
C THR A 23 -3.34 13.75 -7.20
N VAL A 24 -3.19 14.84 -7.96
CA VAL A 24 -4.32 15.51 -8.61
C VAL A 24 -4.93 14.58 -9.66
N VAL A 25 -4.10 13.92 -10.48
CA VAL A 25 -4.56 12.96 -11.48
C VAL A 25 -5.31 11.80 -10.82
N GLU A 26 -4.78 11.21 -9.74
CA GLU A 26 -5.46 10.13 -9.03
C GLU A 26 -6.82 10.55 -8.47
N VAL A 27 -6.91 11.75 -7.87
CA VAL A 27 -8.17 12.28 -7.34
C VAL A 27 -9.17 12.50 -8.48
N LEU A 28 -8.74 13.04 -9.62
CA LEU A 28 -9.60 13.19 -10.80
C LEU A 28 -10.12 11.83 -11.28
N VAL A 29 -9.24 10.83 -11.42
CA VAL A 29 -9.61 9.45 -11.79
C VAL A 29 -10.60 8.85 -10.80
N ALA A 30 -10.40 9.07 -9.49
CA ALA A 30 -11.29 8.58 -8.45
C ALA A 30 -12.67 9.27 -8.49
N LEU A 31 -12.72 10.57 -8.77
CA LEU A 31 -13.96 11.34 -8.89
C LEU A 31 -14.75 10.95 -10.15
N THR A 32 -14.07 10.84 -11.30
CA THR A 32 -14.72 10.43 -12.56
C THR A 32 -15.13 8.96 -12.52
N GLY A 33 -14.29 8.08 -11.97
CA GLY A 33 -14.54 6.64 -11.91
C GLY A 33 -15.68 6.23 -10.97
N LYS A 34 -15.94 7.03 -9.93
CA LYS A 34 -17.09 6.84 -9.02
C LYS A 34 -18.40 7.47 -9.52
N GLY A 35 -18.39 8.13 -10.69
CA GLY A 35 -19.60 8.69 -11.29
C GLY A 35 -20.06 10.02 -10.70
N TYR A 36 -19.21 10.75 -9.97
CA TYR A 36 -19.58 12.09 -9.43
C TYR A 36 -19.72 13.16 -10.53
N ILE A 37 -19.15 12.94 -11.71
CA ILE A 37 -19.13 13.91 -12.83
C ILE A 37 -20.03 13.49 -14.00
N ILE A 38 -20.31 12.19 -14.17
CA ILE A 38 -21.14 11.66 -15.25
C ILE A 38 -22.06 10.58 -14.65
N GLU A 39 -23.35 10.88 -14.52
CA GLU A 39 -24.35 9.91 -14.09
C GLU A 39 -24.39 8.74 -15.09
N GLY A 40 -24.11 7.52 -14.60
CA GLY A 40 -24.23 6.29 -15.39
C GLY A 40 -22.91 5.70 -15.93
N TYR A 41 -21.78 6.43 -15.89
CA TYR A 41 -20.49 5.86 -16.32
C TYR A 41 -19.75 5.22 -15.14
N HIS A 42 -19.94 3.91 -14.97
CA HIS A 42 -19.15 3.12 -14.02
C HIS A 42 -17.93 2.56 -14.74
N ALA A 43 -16.78 3.22 -14.57
CA ALA A 43 -15.51 2.60 -14.94
C ALA A 43 -15.39 1.24 -14.22
N PRO A 44 -14.80 0.20 -14.85
CA PRO A 44 -14.61 -1.09 -14.20
C PRO A 44 -13.90 -0.90 -12.85
N LYS A 45 -14.56 -1.29 -11.75
CA LYS A 45 -14.01 -1.12 -10.38
C LYS A 45 -12.60 -1.70 -10.25
N VAL A 46 -12.31 -2.77 -10.99
CA VAL A 46 -10.99 -3.40 -11.07
C VAL A 46 -9.94 -2.46 -11.68
N PHE A 47 -10.28 -1.75 -12.77
CA PHE A 47 -9.37 -0.81 -13.42
C PHE A 47 -9.09 0.40 -12.52
N MET A 48 -10.12 0.97 -11.90
CA MET A 48 -9.96 2.08 -10.95
C MET A 48 -9.07 1.67 -9.76
N ASN A 49 -9.32 0.51 -9.16
CA ASN A 49 -8.52 0.01 -8.05
C ASN A 49 -7.06 -0.23 -8.47
N ALA A 50 -6.83 -0.79 -9.66
CA ALA A 50 -5.49 -1.01 -10.18
C ALA A 50 -4.72 0.32 -10.37
N VAL A 51 -5.36 1.34 -10.95
CA VAL A 51 -4.75 2.67 -11.13
C VAL A 51 -4.43 3.32 -9.78
N MET A 52 -5.35 3.25 -8.81
CA MET A 52 -5.14 3.83 -7.48
C MET A 52 -4.01 3.14 -6.72
N ILE A 53 -3.90 1.81 -6.83
CA ILE A 53 -2.79 1.05 -6.22
C ILE A 53 -1.47 1.40 -6.91
N ALA A 54 -1.44 1.42 -8.25
CA ALA A 54 -0.23 1.72 -9.00
C ALA A 54 0.29 3.14 -8.73
N GLY A 55 -0.59 4.15 -8.71
CA GLY A 55 -0.23 5.52 -8.37
C GLY A 55 0.29 5.65 -6.93
N SER A 56 -0.31 4.93 -5.98
CA SER A 56 0.17 4.89 -4.59
C SER A 56 1.58 4.30 -4.47
N LEU A 57 1.86 3.21 -5.18
CA LEU A 57 3.20 2.60 -5.24
C LEU A 57 4.22 3.54 -5.89
N TYR A 58 3.85 4.19 -6.99
CA TYR A 58 4.72 5.14 -7.69
C TYR A 58 5.13 6.32 -6.80
N LYS A 59 4.16 6.92 -6.10
CA LYS A 59 4.44 8.00 -5.14
C LYS A 59 5.34 7.53 -4.00
N ALA A 60 5.07 6.36 -3.44
CA ALA A 60 5.88 5.79 -2.37
C ALA A 60 7.34 5.61 -2.82
N TYR A 61 7.56 5.09 -4.03
CA TYR A 61 8.88 4.98 -4.64
C TYR A 61 9.57 6.35 -4.79
N LEU A 62 8.88 7.35 -5.35
CA LEU A 62 9.44 8.70 -5.53
C LEU A 62 9.82 9.36 -4.19
N ILE A 63 9.00 9.22 -3.15
CA ILE A 63 9.28 9.79 -1.82
C ILE A 63 10.52 9.14 -1.22
N VAL A 64 10.60 7.81 -1.27
CA VAL A 64 11.70 7.01 -0.72
C VAL A 64 13.03 7.32 -1.43
N PHE A 65 13.03 7.47 -2.75
CA PHE A 65 14.26 7.75 -3.49
C PHE A 65 14.71 9.20 -3.38
N GLU A 66 13.79 10.15 -3.45
CA GLU A 66 14.11 11.55 -3.71
C GLU A 66 14.01 12.46 -2.47
N PHE A 67 13.10 12.19 -1.52
CA PHE A 67 13.06 12.93 -0.25
C PHE A 67 13.90 12.30 0.85
N MET A 68 13.95 10.97 0.90
CA MET A 68 14.81 10.31 1.87
C MET A 68 16.28 10.27 1.41
N HIS A 69 16.59 10.81 0.22
CA HIS A 69 17.94 10.93 -0.36
C HIS A 69 18.75 9.61 -0.40
N MET A 70 18.06 8.47 -0.21
CA MET A 70 18.68 7.17 0.02
C MET A 70 19.41 6.62 -1.21
N LYS A 71 19.20 7.21 -2.39
CA LYS A 71 19.91 6.87 -3.61
C LYS A 71 21.40 7.29 -3.57
N TYR A 72 21.72 8.38 -2.87
CA TYR A 72 23.06 8.97 -2.87
C TYR A 72 23.79 8.83 -1.51
N GLU A 73 23.09 8.35 -0.48
CA GLU A 73 23.66 8.15 0.86
C GLU A 73 23.99 6.69 1.18
N ALA A 74 24.65 6.47 2.32
CA ALA A 74 25.18 5.18 2.73
C ALA A 74 24.10 4.09 2.76
N ARG A 75 24.39 2.97 2.06
CA ARG A 75 23.54 1.77 1.94
C ARG A 75 23.00 1.23 3.28
N GLY A 76 23.67 1.54 4.39
CA GLY A 76 23.20 1.21 5.75
C GLY A 76 21.90 1.89 6.16
N LEU A 77 21.68 3.15 5.76
CA LEU A 77 20.43 3.89 6.05
C LEU A 77 19.26 3.38 5.20
N MET A 78 19.52 2.93 3.97
CA MET A 78 18.48 2.27 3.17
C MET A 78 18.04 0.95 3.81
N MET A 79 18.99 0.15 4.30
CA MET A 79 18.68 -1.14 4.93
C MET A 79 17.89 -0.99 6.24
N SER A 80 18.05 0.11 6.98
CA SER A 80 17.27 0.36 8.20
C SER A 80 15.80 0.66 7.94
N VAL A 81 15.43 1.06 6.71
CA VAL A 81 14.03 1.29 6.30
C VAL A 81 13.47 0.05 5.60
N VAL A 82 14.25 -0.57 4.71
CA VAL A 82 13.81 -1.74 3.94
C VAL A 82 13.62 -2.97 4.84
N LEU A 83 14.48 -3.17 5.84
CA LEU A 83 14.42 -4.34 6.72
C LEU A 83 13.14 -4.36 7.59
N PRO A 84 12.78 -3.29 8.32
CA PRO A 84 11.52 -3.26 9.08
C PRO A 84 10.27 -3.40 8.19
N VAL A 85 10.27 -2.76 7.01
CA VAL A 85 9.15 -2.88 6.07
C VAL A 85 9.03 -4.31 5.52
N GLY A 86 10.15 -4.95 5.17
CA GLY A 86 10.17 -6.35 4.73
C GLY A 86 9.69 -7.31 5.80
N LEU A 87 10.14 -7.13 7.06
CA LEU A 87 9.67 -7.92 8.19
C LEU A 87 8.18 -7.69 8.47
N LEU A 88 7.67 -6.46 8.28
CA LEU A 88 6.24 -6.18 8.41
C LEU A 88 5.42 -6.94 7.35
N PHE A 89 5.84 -6.95 6.09
CA PHE A 89 5.17 -7.74 5.05
C PHE A 89 5.15 -9.23 5.37
N TRP A 90 6.29 -9.77 5.81
CA TRP A 90 6.38 -11.16 6.24
C TRP A 90 5.46 -11.46 7.44
N ALA A 91 5.44 -10.57 8.43
CA ALA A 91 4.57 -10.71 9.61
C ALA A 91 3.09 -10.69 9.26
N ILE A 92 2.65 -9.80 8.35
CA ILE A 92 1.26 -9.77 7.86
C ILE A 92 0.88 -11.12 7.24
N ILE A 93 1.73 -11.67 6.36
CA ILE A 93 1.46 -12.96 5.73
C ILE A 93 1.39 -14.07 6.79
N SER A 94 2.36 -14.12 7.70
CA SER A 94 2.41 -15.12 8.78
C SER A 94 1.15 -15.08 9.65
N PHE A 95 0.73 -13.89 10.10
CA PHE A 95 -0.47 -13.73 10.92
C PHE A 95 -1.78 -14.05 10.18
N LEU A 96 -1.85 -13.80 8.87
CA LEU A 96 -3.03 -14.22 8.08
C LEU A 96 -3.12 -15.74 7.97
N PHE A 97 -1.98 -16.43 7.78
CA PHE A 97 -1.93 -17.89 7.76
C PHE A 97 -2.32 -18.49 9.11
N GLU A 98 -1.70 -18.02 10.20
CA GLU A 98 -2.01 -18.46 11.56
C GLU A 98 -3.48 -18.19 11.93
N GLY A 99 -3.99 -17.00 11.59
CA GLY A 99 -5.38 -16.63 11.83
C GLY A 99 -6.38 -17.55 11.11
N ASN A 100 -6.07 -17.97 9.88
CA ASN A 100 -6.91 -18.90 9.13
C ASN A 100 -6.87 -20.33 9.73
N ALA A 101 -5.69 -20.79 10.15
CA ALA A 101 -5.53 -22.08 10.84
C ALA A 101 -6.35 -22.13 12.14
N TRP A 102 -6.28 -21.08 12.96
CA TRP A 102 -7.04 -20.98 14.21
C TRP A 102 -8.56 -20.98 13.99
N LYS A 103 -9.03 -20.27 12.96
CA LYS A 103 -10.45 -20.26 12.57
C LYS A 103 -10.95 -21.66 12.23
N ASN A 104 -10.19 -22.42 11.44
CA ASN A 104 -10.57 -23.78 11.05
C ASN A 104 -10.60 -24.74 12.24
N ASN A 105 -9.62 -24.66 13.15
CA ASN A 105 -9.60 -25.50 14.34
C ASN A 105 -10.82 -25.25 15.25
N ARG A 106 -11.26 -24.00 15.38
CA ARG A 106 -12.47 -23.67 16.14
C ARG A 106 -13.76 -24.16 15.49
N LEU A 107 -13.83 -24.15 14.16
CA LEU A 107 -14.97 -24.72 13.44
C LEU A 107 -15.04 -26.22 13.67
N PHE A 108 -13.91 -26.93 13.57
CA PHE A 108 -13.83 -28.36 13.84
C PHE A 108 -14.28 -28.74 15.27
N VAL A 109 -13.85 -27.99 16.29
CA VAL A 109 -14.29 -28.25 17.68
C VAL A 109 -15.79 -28.03 17.84
N LYS A 110 -16.34 -26.95 17.28
CA LYS A 110 -17.78 -26.68 17.33
C LYS A 110 -18.62 -27.74 16.60
N GLU A 111 -18.11 -28.25 15.48
CA GLU A 111 -18.77 -29.32 14.73
C GLU A 111 -18.79 -30.63 15.53
N ARG A 112 -17.67 -30.97 16.20
CA ARG A 112 -17.60 -32.13 17.09
C ARG A 112 -18.56 -32.05 18.27
N GLU A 113 -18.61 -30.91 18.96
CA GLU A 113 -19.54 -30.69 20.07
C GLU A 113 -21.00 -30.85 19.63
N LYS A 114 -21.38 -30.33 18.45
CA LYS A 114 -22.72 -30.50 17.91
C LYS A 114 -23.06 -31.97 17.62
N MET A 115 -22.13 -32.73 17.04
CA MET A 115 -22.34 -34.16 16.77
C MET A 115 -22.51 -34.98 18.05
N GLU A 116 -21.75 -34.66 19.10
CA GLU A 116 -21.86 -35.32 20.41
C GLU A 116 -23.22 -35.02 21.07
N VAL A 117 -23.72 -33.80 20.98
CA VAL A 117 -25.06 -33.43 21.51
C VAL A 117 -26.19 -34.09 20.70
N THR A 118 -26.08 -34.16 19.37
CA THR A 118 -27.09 -34.84 18.54
C THR A 118 -27.15 -36.34 18.79
N ASN A 119 -26.02 -37.00 19.01
CA ASN A 119 -25.99 -38.45 19.29
C ASN A 119 -26.47 -38.83 20.71
N GLN A 120 -26.67 -37.86 21.60
CA GLN A 120 -27.18 -38.06 22.96
C GLN A 120 -28.70 -37.82 23.10
N GLN A 121 -29.38 -37.38 22.03
CA GLN A 121 -30.84 -37.23 21.94
C GLN A 121 -31.47 -38.39 21.17
#